data_AF-A0A8J1J9X2-F1
#
_entry.id   AF-A0A8J1J9X2-F1
#
_cell.length_a   1.000
_cell.length_b   1.000
_cell.length_c   1.000
_cell.angle_alpha   90.00
_cell.angle_beta   90.00
_cell.angle_gamma   90.00
#
_symmetry.space_group_name_H-M   'P 1'
#
loop_
_entity.id
_entity.type
_entity.pdbx_description
1 polymer ?
#
loop_
_entity_poly.entity_id
_entity_poly.type
_entity_poly.pdbx_seq_one_letter_code
_entity_poly.pdbx_strand_id
1 'polypeptide(L)'
;MAREDKEAQEDELLALASIYSEDEFKRSETAPGGEICVCLDLPPNFSVAIKGDCASNEYMGSFESIVSFLPPIILNFELPPGYPSTDPPAFTLSCKWLSPSQLVLLCQRLDDLWEEYAGEVVLFAWMQFLKEGTLEYLKINSPYEIQVCEFGSQCIKNNSGISDSCSATGPAEAVIWDKRVIQDVESVTTLIDCILDFNEAQQKKCFDSKSYMCNICFLEKLGSECTHFKDCQHVYCNACLKDYYTVQIQDGQVQALNCPEPKCSSVATPAQVTHKQCSLFLCVCVHSLMVYLYSM
;
A
#
# COMPACT_ATOMS: atom_id res chain seq x y z
N MET A 1 -32.16 10.57 20.90
CA MET A 1 -31.15 9.49 20.83
C MET A 1 -31.34 8.73 19.53
N ALA A 2 -32.00 7.56 19.43
CA ALA A 2 -31.99 6.73 18.20
C ALA A 2 -32.26 7.42 16.84
N ARG A 3 -33.10 8.48 16.79
CA ARG A 3 -33.30 9.28 15.56
C ARG A 3 -32.14 10.24 15.28
N GLU A 4 -31.64 10.89 16.32
CA GLU A 4 -30.48 11.81 16.26
C GLU A 4 -29.21 11.01 15.94
N ASP A 5 -29.04 9.83 16.54
CA ASP A 5 -27.94 8.90 16.25
C ASP A 5 -27.93 8.49 14.77
N LYS A 6 -29.09 8.13 14.23
CA LYS A 6 -29.21 7.79 12.81
C LYS A 6 -28.90 8.98 11.88
N GLU A 7 -29.33 10.18 12.25
CA GLU A 7 -29.03 11.40 11.48
C GLU A 7 -27.53 11.70 11.51
N ALA A 8 -26.90 11.63 12.68
CA ALA A 8 -25.46 11.81 12.85
C ALA A 8 -24.64 10.77 12.07
N GLN A 9 -25.06 9.50 12.06
CA GLN A 9 -24.44 8.45 11.24
C GLN A 9 -24.45 8.80 9.75
N GLU A 10 -25.62 9.18 9.23
CA GLU A 10 -25.76 9.53 7.81
C GLU A 10 -24.94 10.77 7.44
N ASP A 11 -24.96 11.79 8.28
CA ASP A 11 -24.20 13.02 8.08
C ASP A 11 -22.69 12.76 8.09
N GLU A 12 -22.19 11.93 9.02
CA GLU A 12 -20.78 11.54 9.06
C GLU A 12 -20.37 10.79 7.78
N LEU A 13 -21.14 9.79 7.36
CA LEU A 13 -20.84 9.00 6.15
C LEU A 13 -20.86 9.86 4.88
N LEU A 14 -21.80 10.82 4.78
CA LEU A 14 -21.87 11.76 3.66
C LEU A 14 -20.69 12.74 3.66
N ALA A 15 -20.29 13.22 4.84
CA ALA A 15 -19.13 14.08 4.98
C ALA A 15 -17.85 13.36 4.55
N LEU A 16 -17.63 12.13 5.02
CA LEU A 16 -16.46 11.32 4.64
C LEU A 16 -16.43 11.03 3.13
N ALA A 17 -17.57 10.68 2.54
CA ALA A 17 -17.68 10.46 1.09
C ALA A 17 -17.41 11.73 0.25
N SER A 18 -17.53 12.92 0.86
CA SER A 18 -17.24 14.20 0.21
C SER A 18 -15.78 14.64 0.39
N ILE A 19 -15.15 14.25 1.48
CA ILE A 19 -13.77 14.63 1.82
C ILE A 19 -12.76 13.70 1.15
N TYR A 20 -13.05 12.39 1.14
CA TYR A 20 -12.12 11.35 0.71
C TYR A 20 -12.51 10.76 -0.64
N SER A 21 -11.50 10.31 -1.38
CA SER A 21 -11.73 9.61 -2.65
C SER A 21 -12.30 8.21 -2.44
N GLU A 22 -12.89 7.61 -3.48
CA GLU A 22 -13.42 6.22 -3.42
C GLU A 22 -12.32 5.17 -3.14
N ASP A 23 -11.05 5.52 -3.38
CA ASP A 23 -9.90 4.68 -3.02
C ASP A 23 -9.63 4.69 -1.50
N GLU A 24 -10.00 5.76 -0.80
CA GLU A 24 -9.73 5.99 0.62
C GLU A 24 -10.93 5.68 1.52
N PHE A 25 -12.15 5.89 1.03
CA PHE A 25 -13.38 5.64 1.76
C PHE A 25 -14.46 5.03 0.86
N LYS A 26 -15.01 3.90 1.28
CA LYS A 26 -16.13 3.23 0.61
C LYS A 26 -17.27 2.99 1.59
N ARG A 27 -18.39 3.68 1.36
CA ARG A 27 -19.63 3.45 2.10
C ARG A 27 -20.30 2.15 1.65
N SER A 28 -20.79 1.36 2.59
CA SER A 28 -21.64 0.20 2.30
C SER A 28 -23.03 0.62 1.82
N GLU A 29 -23.55 -0.07 0.79
CA GLU A 29 -24.90 0.15 0.28
C GLU A 29 -25.98 -0.56 1.13
N THR A 30 -25.58 -1.62 1.86
CA THR A 30 -26.52 -2.56 2.49
C THR A 30 -26.61 -2.42 4.01
N ALA A 31 -25.60 -1.81 4.64
CA ALA A 31 -25.52 -1.63 6.08
C ALA A 31 -24.95 -0.23 6.42
N PRO A 32 -25.26 0.31 7.61
CA PRO A 32 -24.64 1.55 8.08
C PRO A 32 -23.18 1.25 8.44
N GLY A 33 -22.29 1.28 7.46
CA GLY A 33 -20.89 0.88 7.60
C GLY A 33 -20.09 1.14 6.34
N GLY A 34 -18.84 0.68 6.32
CA GLY A 34 -17.95 0.89 5.19
C GLY A 34 -16.53 0.38 5.40
N GLU A 35 -15.69 0.73 4.45
CA GLU A 35 -14.25 0.45 4.43
C GLU A 35 -13.50 1.78 4.36
N ILE A 36 -12.52 1.97 5.25
CA ILE A 36 -11.55 3.06 5.21
C ILE A 36 -10.19 2.46 4.86
N CYS A 37 -9.55 2.98 3.82
CA CYS A 37 -8.22 2.60 3.36
C CYS A 37 -7.23 3.72 3.66
N VAL A 38 -6.37 3.53 4.66
CA VAL A 38 -5.44 4.56 5.14
C VAL A 38 -4.04 4.33 4.61
N CYS A 39 -3.59 5.22 3.72
CA CYS A 39 -2.18 5.30 3.31
C CYS A 39 -1.43 6.25 4.26
N LEU A 40 -0.37 5.76 4.91
CA LEU A 40 0.39 6.55 5.87
C LEU A 40 1.31 7.55 5.18
N ASP A 41 1.55 8.67 5.86
CA ASP A 41 2.55 9.65 5.45
C ASP A 41 3.94 9.19 5.92
N LEU A 42 4.70 8.59 5.00
CA LEU A 42 6.04 8.07 5.31
C LEU A 42 7.10 9.19 5.26
N PRO A 43 8.10 9.17 6.18
CA PRO A 43 9.27 10.03 6.07
C PRO A 43 10.05 9.80 4.76
N PRO A 44 10.80 10.81 4.26
CA PRO A 44 11.69 10.63 3.12
C PRO A 44 12.72 9.52 3.35
N ASN A 45 12.99 8.72 2.33
CA ASN A 45 13.96 7.61 2.38
C ASN A 45 13.63 6.55 3.44
N PHE A 46 12.35 6.22 3.61
CA PHE A 46 11.90 5.16 4.52
C PHE A 46 12.35 3.78 4.01
N SER A 47 13.21 3.09 4.76
CA SER A 47 13.69 1.75 4.44
C SER A 47 12.84 0.70 5.14
N VAL A 48 12.45 -0.33 4.41
CA VAL A 48 11.72 -1.49 4.92
C VAL A 48 12.56 -2.72 4.72
N ALA A 49 12.69 -3.52 5.77
CA ALA A 49 13.41 -4.78 5.76
C ALA A 49 12.51 -5.95 6.16
N ILE A 50 12.63 -7.06 5.45
CA ILE A 50 11.97 -8.33 5.78
C ILE A 50 13.05 -9.40 5.89
N LYS A 51 13.21 -9.99 7.07
CA LYS A 51 14.15 -11.10 7.29
C LYS A 51 13.41 -12.41 7.01
N GLY A 52 13.88 -13.16 6.01
CA GLY A 52 13.43 -14.53 5.78
C GLY A 52 13.88 -15.44 6.92
N ASP A 53 13.05 -16.41 7.30
CA ASP A 53 13.40 -17.37 8.34
C ASP A 53 14.49 -18.34 7.85
N CYS A 54 15.50 -18.57 8.68
CA CYS A 54 16.65 -19.42 8.39
C CYS A 54 16.28 -20.92 8.35
N ALA A 55 15.03 -21.29 8.62
CA ALA A 55 14.58 -22.67 8.77
C ALA A 55 14.11 -23.34 7.46
N SER A 56 13.71 -22.57 6.45
CA SER A 56 13.38 -23.10 5.12
C SER A 56 14.63 -23.14 4.25
N ASN A 57 14.93 -24.30 3.66
CA ASN A 57 16.10 -24.56 2.80
C ASN A 57 16.06 -23.79 1.44
N GLU A 58 15.31 -22.70 1.36
CA GLU A 58 15.23 -21.80 0.22
C GLU A 58 16.09 -20.59 0.50
N TYR A 59 16.99 -20.27 -0.44
CA TYR A 59 17.83 -19.07 -0.43
C TYR A 59 16.95 -17.81 -0.53
N MET A 60 16.29 -17.43 0.55
CA MET A 60 15.62 -16.15 0.64
C MET A 60 16.47 -15.26 1.54
N GLY A 61 17.35 -14.50 0.90
CA GLY A 61 18.10 -13.44 1.57
C GLY A 61 17.14 -12.43 2.22
N SER A 62 17.62 -11.73 3.25
CA SER A 62 16.89 -10.59 3.79
C SER A 62 16.57 -9.60 2.67
N PHE A 63 15.30 -9.20 2.55
CA PHE A 63 14.86 -8.15 1.65
C PHE A 63 15.03 -6.80 2.35
N GLU A 64 15.59 -5.81 1.63
CA GLU A 64 15.62 -4.43 2.07
C GLU A 64 15.36 -3.51 0.87
N SER A 65 14.45 -2.55 1.02
CA SER A 65 14.14 -1.57 -0.03
C SER A 65 13.68 -0.24 0.56
N ILE A 66 14.01 0.85 -0.14
CA ILE A 66 13.50 2.18 0.18
C ILE A 66 12.16 2.36 -0.52
N VAL A 67 11.13 2.69 0.25
CA VAL A 67 9.77 2.94 -0.25
C VAL A 67 9.31 4.33 0.12
N SER A 68 8.42 4.88 -0.71
CA SER A 68 7.72 6.14 -0.45
C SER A 68 6.28 5.89 0.01
N PHE A 69 5.74 4.71 -0.27
CA PHE A 69 4.39 4.31 0.10
C PHE A 69 4.39 2.86 0.60
N LEU A 70 3.54 2.58 1.58
CA LEU A 70 3.25 1.24 2.09
C LEU A 70 1.78 0.90 1.81
N PRO A 71 1.44 -0.39 1.60
CA PRO A 71 0.04 -0.82 1.47
C PRO A 71 -0.83 -0.27 2.60
N PRO A 72 -2.11 0.07 2.33
CA PRO A 72 -2.93 0.77 3.31
C PRO A 72 -3.24 -0.10 4.53
N ILE A 73 -3.49 0.56 5.66
CA ILE A 73 -4.24 -0.04 6.76
C ILE A 73 -5.71 0.02 6.39
N ILE A 74 -6.38 -1.13 6.44
CA ILE A 74 -7.80 -1.26 6.07
C ILE A 74 -8.61 -1.36 7.36
N LEU A 75 -9.50 -0.41 7.59
CA LEU A 75 -10.47 -0.42 8.68
C LEU A 75 -11.86 -0.71 8.10
N ASN A 76 -12.39 -1.89 8.36
CA ASN A 76 -13.79 -2.20 8.07
C ASN A 76 -14.62 -1.87 9.31
N PHE A 77 -15.74 -1.18 9.14
CA PHE A 77 -16.57 -0.77 10.26
C PHE A 77 -18.06 -0.90 9.98
N GLU A 78 -18.82 -1.08 11.05
CA GLU A 78 -20.28 -1.05 11.11
C GLU A 78 -20.71 -0.16 12.27
N LEU A 79 -21.69 0.71 12.03
CA LEU A 79 -22.24 1.65 12.99
C LEU A 79 -23.47 1.02 13.66
N PRO A 80 -23.41 0.69 14.96
CA PRO A 80 -24.57 0.17 15.66
C PRO A 80 -25.67 1.24 15.81
N PRO A 81 -26.92 0.86 16.08
CA PRO A 81 -28.02 1.82 16.24
C PRO A 81 -27.84 2.85 17.37
N GLY A 82 -26.95 2.58 18.34
CA GLY A 82 -26.64 3.49 19.44
C GLY A 82 -25.43 4.39 19.22
N TYR A 83 -24.73 4.29 18.08
CA TYR A 83 -23.65 5.23 17.73
C TYR A 83 -24.21 6.56 17.22
N PRO A 84 -23.69 7.73 17.61
CA PRO A 84 -22.53 7.95 18.48
C PRO A 84 -22.84 8.14 19.97
N SER A 85 -24.10 8.05 20.40
CA SER A 85 -24.46 8.36 21.79
C SER A 85 -23.97 7.34 22.84
N THR A 86 -24.08 6.04 22.54
CA THR A 86 -23.95 4.96 23.55
C THR A 86 -22.98 3.85 23.16
N ASP A 87 -22.84 3.56 21.88
CA ASP A 87 -22.09 2.41 21.39
C ASP A 87 -21.02 2.85 20.39
N PRO A 88 -19.78 2.34 20.47
CA PRO A 88 -18.73 2.63 19.50
C PRO A 88 -18.99 1.93 18.16
N PRO A 89 -18.33 2.37 17.07
CA PRO A 89 -18.29 1.59 15.83
C PRO A 89 -17.75 0.18 16.09
N ALA A 90 -18.41 -0.85 15.55
CA ALA A 90 -17.84 -2.18 15.48
C ALA A 90 -16.84 -2.20 14.31
N PHE A 91 -15.60 -2.64 14.53
CA PHE A 91 -14.58 -2.58 13.48
C PHE A 91 -13.60 -3.75 13.48
N THR A 92 -12.96 -3.95 12.34
CA THR A 92 -11.75 -4.78 12.18
C THR A 92 -10.65 -3.97 11.53
N LEU A 93 -9.40 -4.27 11.88
CA LEU A 93 -8.21 -3.60 11.39
C LEU A 93 -7.32 -4.62 10.69
N SER A 94 -7.06 -4.41 9.41
CA SER A 94 -6.20 -5.25 8.59
C SER A 94 -5.01 -4.48 8.05
N CYS A 95 -3.82 -5.10 8.11
CA CYS A 95 -2.61 -4.55 7.52
C CYS A 95 -1.63 -5.66 7.19
N LYS A 96 -0.93 -5.52 6.08
CA LYS A 96 0.03 -6.53 5.60
C LYS A 96 1.42 -6.40 6.25
N TRP A 97 1.79 -5.19 6.65
CA TRP A 97 3.16 -4.87 7.07
C TRP A 97 3.29 -4.56 8.57
N LEU A 98 2.18 -4.40 9.30
CA LEU A 98 2.18 -4.32 10.76
C LEU A 98 2.05 -5.72 11.38
N SER A 99 2.72 -5.94 12.50
CA SER A 99 2.54 -7.18 13.27
C SER A 99 1.16 -7.21 13.95
N PRO A 100 0.66 -8.40 14.34
CA PRO A 100 -0.59 -8.49 15.09
C PRO A 100 -0.53 -7.73 16.42
N SER A 101 0.61 -7.73 17.12
CA SER A 101 0.77 -6.97 18.36
C SER A 101 0.66 -5.46 18.15
N GLN A 102 1.20 -4.94 17.05
CA GLN A 102 1.07 -3.54 16.67
C GLN A 102 -0.38 -3.19 16.31
N LEU A 103 -1.07 -4.08 15.59
CA LEU A 103 -2.49 -3.90 15.26
C LEU A 103 -3.39 -3.91 16.52
N VAL A 104 -3.09 -4.75 17.53
CA VAL A 104 -3.79 -4.71 18.82
C VAL A 104 -3.62 -3.35 19.50
N LEU A 105 -2.40 -2.80 19.50
CA LEU A 105 -2.14 -1.46 20.06
C LEU A 105 -2.91 -0.37 19.32
N LEU A 106 -3.07 -0.49 18.00
CA LEU A 106 -3.89 0.44 17.22
C LEU A 106 -5.37 0.29 17.57
N CYS A 107 -5.91 -0.93 17.66
CA CYS A 107 -7.30 -1.14 18.10
C CYS A 107 -7.57 -0.51 19.47
N GLN A 108 -6.66 -0.71 20.43
CA GLN A 108 -6.74 -0.09 21.76
C GLN A 108 -6.73 1.45 21.65
N ARG A 109 -5.88 2.00 20.79
CA ARG A 109 -5.84 3.46 20.62
C ARG A 109 -7.11 4.02 19.97
N LEU A 110 -7.74 3.28 19.06
CA LEU A 110 -9.03 3.66 18.48
C LEU A 110 -10.15 3.61 19.53
N ASP A 111 -10.13 2.62 20.43
CA ASP A 111 -11.04 2.54 21.58
C ASP A 111 -10.83 3.73 22.53
N ASP A 112 -9.58 4.08 22.85
CA ASP A 112 -9.27 5.26 23.67
C ASP A 112 -9.76 6.56 23.02
N LEU A 113 -9.56 6.71 21.70
CA LEU A 113 -10.07 7.85 20.95
C LEU A 113 -11.60 7.91 21.06
N TRP A 114 -12.32 6.80 20.91
CA TRP A 114 -13.76 6.80 21.10
C TRP A 114 -14.17 7.36 22.48
N GLU A 115 -13.52 6.92 23.56
CA GLU A 115 -13.80 7.41 24.91
C GLU A 115 -13.47 8.90 25.09
N GLU A 116 -12.44 9.41 24.40
CA GLU A 116 -12.08 10.85 24.40
C GLU A 116 -13.17 11.73 23.75
N TYR A 117 -13.85 11.21 22.72
CA TYR A 117 -14.91 11.91 21.96
C TYR A 117 -16.33 11.55 22.43
N ALA A 118 -16.48 10.94 23.61
CA ALA A 118 -17.73 10.36 24.13
C ALA A 118 -19.01 11.13 23.73
N GLY A 119 -19.89 10.46 22.96
CA GLY A 119 -21.17 11.01 22.49
C GLY A 119 -21.12 11.69 21.12
N GLU A 120 -19.95 11.79 20.50
CA GLU A 120 -19.73 12.42 19.19
C GLU A 120 -19.24 11.40 18.14
N VAL A 121 -19.29 11.82 16.87
CA VAL A 121 -18.82 11.02 15.74
C VAL A 121 -17.29 10.97 15.67
N VAL A 122 -16.69 9.82 15.34
CA VAL A 122 -15.25 9.55 15.53
C VAL A 122 -14.49 9.03 14.30
N LEU A 123 -15.15 8.65 13.21
CA LEU A 123 -14.48 8.01 12.08
C LEU A 123 -13.43 8.92 11.43
N PHE A 124 -13.72 10.23 11.35
CA PHE A 124 -12.74 11.20 10.87
C PHE A 124 -11.50 11.24 11.77
N ALA A 125 -11.69 11.27 13.09
CA ALA A 125 -10.59 11.29 14.05
C ALA A 125 -9.76 10.01 13.97
N TRP A 126 -10.41 8.85 13.84
CA TRP A 126 -9.74 7.56 13.63
C TRP A 126 -8.91 7.57 12.34
N MET A 127 -9.46 8.06 11.23
CA MET A 127 -8.76 8.12 9.94
C MET A 127 -7.53 9.02 10.00
N GLN A 128 -7.64 10.20 10.61
CA GLN A 128 -6.53 11.13 10.82
C GLN A 128 -5.43 10.52 11.68
N PHE A 129 -5.80 9.91 12.81
CA PHE A 129 -4.84 9.23 13.67
C PHE A 129 -4.12 8.09 12.93
N LEU A 130 -4.86 7.25 12.21
CA LEU A 130 -4.26 6.13 11.47
C LEU A 130 -3.28 6.63 10.40
N LYS A 131 -3.56 7.76 9.76
CA LYS A 131 -2.73 8.34 8.71
C LYS A 131 -1.45 8.98 9.23
N GLU A 132 -1.56 9.81 10.26
CA GLU A 132 -0.48 10.70 10.71
C GLU A 132 0.15 10.25 12.03
N GLY A 133 -0.64 9.64 12.93
CA GLY A 133 -0.23 9.27 14.27
C GLY A 133 0.32 7.85 14.41
N THR A 134 0.03 6.95 13.46
CA THR A 134 0.40 5.51 13.58
C THR A 134 1.90 5.29 13.79
N LEU A 135 2.75 5.94 12.98
CA LEU A 135 4.21 5.71 13.05
C LEU A 135 4.79 6.16 14.39
N GLU A 136 4.38 7.34 14.87
CA GLU A 136 4.84 7.91 16.14
C GLU A 136 4.34 7.05 17.31
N TYR A 137 3.06 6.71 17.31
CA TYR A 137 2.43 5.91 18.37
C TYR A 137 3.06 4.52 18.51
N LEU A 138 3.28 3.84 17.38
CA LEU A 138 3.93 2.52 17.35
C LEU A 138 5.46 2.59 17.44
N LYS A 139 6.04 3.81 17.48
CA LYS A 139 7.50 4.07 17.51
C LYS A 139 8.24 3.39 16.36
N ILE A 140 7.62 3.39 15.17
CA ILE A 140 8.18 2.83 13.96
C ILE A 140 9.20 3.82 13.39
N ASN A 141 10.43 3.36 13.20
CA ASN A 141 11.53 4.14 12.64
C ASN A 141 12.13 3.44 11.42
N SER A 142 12.79 4.19 10.55
CA SER A 142 13.55 3.67 9.42
C SER A 142 14.97 3.26 9.86
N PRO A 143 15.50 2.08 9.46
CA PRO A 143 14.82 1.02 8.72
C PRO A 143 13.80 0.28 9.59
N TYR A 144 12.62 0.02 9.04
CA TYR A 144 11.57 -0.73 9.72
C TYR A 144 11.63 -2.21 9.36
N GLU A 145 11.81 -3.05 10.37
CA GLU A 145 11.81 -4.51 10.21
C GLU A 145 10.38 -5.06 10.37
N ILE A 146 9.82 -5.56 9.26
CA ILE A 146 8.49 -6.18 9.28
C ILE A 146 8.59 -7.58 9.87
N GLN A 147 7.80 -7.81 10.91
CA GLN A 147 7.64 -9.12 11.54
C GLN A 147 6.43 -9.83 10.92
N VAL A 148 6.70 -10.84 10.11
CA VAL A 148 5.65 -11.74 9.60
C VAL A 148 5.48 -12.84 10.65
N CYS A 149 4.27 -12.98 11.21
CA CYS A 149 4.00 -14.11 12.09
C CYS A 149 4.14 -15.42 11.30
N GLU A 150 4.85 -16.40 11.89
CA GLU A 150 5.04 -17.71 11.24
C GLU A 150 3.69 -18.32 10.84
N PHE A 151 3.57 -18.70 9.58
CA PHE A 151 2.48 -19.54 9.06
C PHE A 151 2.63 -20.96 9.60
N GLY A 152 2.46 -21.12 10.90
CA GLY A 152 2.82 -22.33 11.63
C GLY A 152 1.85 -22.61 12.77
N SER A 153 0.78 -23.34 12.45
CA SER A 153 -0.08 -24.05 13.40
C SER A 153 -0.86 -23.18 14.38
N GLN A 154 -2.11 -22.89 14.00
CA GLN A 154 -3.20 -22.86 14.98
C GLN A 154 -3.06 -24.05 15.91
N CYS A 155 -2.75 -23.79 17.18
CA CYS A 155 -3.10 -24.72 18.24
C CYS A 155 -4.63 -24.72 18.36
N ILE A 156 -5.29 -25.55 17.54
CA ILE A 156 -6.62 -26.05 17.86
C ILE A 156 -6.48 -26.87 19.14
N LYS A 157 -6.58 -26.22 20.30
CA LYS A 157 -7.04 -26.87 21.51
C LYS A 157 -8.53 -26.59 21.62
N ASN A 158 -9.31 -27.40 20.92
CA ASN A 158 -10.71 -27.64 21.28
C ASN A 158 -10.71 -28.22 22.70
N ASN A 159 -10.89 -27.38 23.72
CA ASN A 159 -11.18 -27.88 25.06
C ASN A 159 -12.70 -27.94 25.26
N SER A 160 -13.30 -28.94 24.64
CA SER A 160 -14.42 -29.63 25.27
C SER A 160 -13.82 -30.66 26.23
N GLY A 161 -13.96 -30.42 27.54
CA GLY A 161 -13.58 -31.42 28.55
C GLY A 161 -13.33 -30.80 29.92
N ILE A 162 -14.30 -30.97 30.80
CA ILE A 162 -14.21 -30.72 32.24
C ILE A 162 -13.13 -31.63 32.86
N SER A 163 -12.17 -31.07 33.59
CA SER A 163 -11.63 -31.68 34.82
C SER A 163 -10.82 -30.68 35.65
N ASP A 164 -11.14 -30.67 36.94
CA ASP A 164 -10.49 -29.93 38.01
C ASP A 164 -9.03 -30.35 38.25
N SER A 165 -8.16 -29.38 38.54
CA SER A 165 -7.22 -29.38 39.69
C SER A 165 -6.08 -28.38 39.47
N CYS A 166 -5.91 -27.48 40.44
CA CYS A 166 -4.92 -26.41 40.48
C CYS A 166 -3.47 -26.92 40.65
N SER A 167 -2.49 -26.25 40.03
CA SER A 167 -1.30 -25.65 40.71
C SER A 167 -0.31 -24.99 39.72
N ALA A 168 0.27 -23.89 40.19
CA ALA A 168 1.02 -22.84 39.49
C ALA A 168 2.32 -23.23 38.77
N THR A 169 2.67 -22.52 37.69
CA THR A 169 3.96 -21.75 37.56
C THR A 169 4.07 -20.98 36.23
N GLY A 170 4.34 -19.67 36.31
CA GLY A 170 4.77 -18.78 35.21
C GLY A 170 3.69 -17.82 34.68
N PRO A 171 3.97 -16.51 34.52
CA PRO A 171 3.11 -15.64 33.73
C PRO A 171 3.31 -16.01 32.27
N ALA A 172 2.47 -16.91 31.76
CA ALA A 172 2.16 -16.88 30.35
C ALA A 172 1.47 -15.53 30.13
N GLU A 173 2.18 -14.56 29.56
CA GLU A 173 1.55 -13.38 28.97
C GLU A 173 0.47 -13.93 28.05
N ALA A 174 -0.78 -13.82 28.49
CA ALA A 174 -1.91 -14.24 27.70
C ALA A 174 -1.82 -13.43 26.41
N VAL A 175 -1.50 -14.09 25.30
CA VAL A 175 -1.55 -13.48 23.98
C VAL A 175 -2.98 -12.98 23.83
N ILE A 176 -3.18 -11.67 23.95
CA ILE A 176 -4.48 -11.04 23.80
C ILE A 176 -4.85 -11.22 22.34
N TRP A 177 -5.67 -12.24 22.07
CA TRP A 177 -6.25 -12.45 20.75
C TRP A 177 -7.39 -11.44 20.58
N ASP A 178 -7.05 -10.23 20.15
CA ASP A 178 -8.06 -9.28 19.70
C ASP A 178 -8.59 -9.78 18.34
N LYS A 179 -9.84 -10.23 18.32
CA LYS A 179 -10.50 -10.78 17.12
C LYS A 179 -10.65 -9.73 16.00
N ARG A 180 -10.46 -8.45 16.32
CA ARG A 180 -10.51 -7.35 15.34
C ARG A 180 -9.26 -7.27 14.48
N VAL A 181 -8.17 -7.94 14.85
CA VAL A 181 -6.86 -7.83 14.19
C VAL A 181 -6.69 -8.87 13.09
N ILE A 182 -6.31 -8.42 11.88
CA ILE A 182 -6.09 -9.28 10.72
C ILE A 182 -4.76 -8.90 10.04
N GLN A 183 -3.69 -9.65 10.30
CA GLN A 183 -2.47 -9.55 9.49
C GLN A 183 -2.66 -10.34 8.19
N ASP A 184 -3.06 -9.65 7.12
CA ASP A 184 -3.40 -10.25 5.82
C ASP A 184 -2.14 -10.52 4.97
N VAL A 185 -1.36 -11.51 5.41
CA VAL A 185 -0.17 -11.98 4.68
C VAL A 185 -0.42 -13.44 4.33
N GLU A 186 -0.06 -13.84 3.11
CA GLU A 186 -0.09 -15.26 2.69
C GLU A 186 1.31 -15.88 2.74
N SER A 187 2.32 -15.12 2.33
CA SER A 187 3.73 -15.51 2.36
C SER A 187 4.62 -14.28 2.38
N VAL A 188 5.90 -14.47 2.71
CA VAL A 188 6.88 -13.37 2.68
C VAL A 188 7.09 -12.84 1.27
N THR A 189 7.16 -13.71 0.26
CA THR A 189 7.34 -13.30 -1.14
C THR A 189 6.17 -12.46 -1.63
N THR A 190 4.93 -12.89 -1.36
CA THR A 190 3.73 -12.11 -1.74
C THR A 190 3.64 -10.77 -1.02
N LEU A 191 4.15 -10.67 0.22
CA LEU A 191 4.27 -9.41 0.93
C LEU A 191 5.29 -8.46 0.29
N ILE A 192 6.47 -8.98 -0.09
CA ILE A 192 7.50 -8.21 -0.79
C ILE A 192 6.93 -7.64 -2.08
N ASP A 193 6.33 -8.49 -2.92
CA ASP A 193 5.73 -8.08 -4.19
C ASP A 193 4.63 -7.04 -3.96
N CYS A 194 3.74 -7.27 -2.97
CA CYS A 194 2.68 -6.34 -2.63
C CYS A 194 3.20 -4.96 -2.20
N ILE A 195 4.30 -4.89 -1.44
CA ILE A 195 4.91 -3.62 -1.03
C ILE A 195 5.50 -2.89 -2.23
N LEU A 196 6.27 -3.60 -3.07
CA LEU A 196 6.94 -3.02 -4.23
C LEU A 196 5.93 -2.53 -5.28
N ASP A 197 4.94 -3.35 -5.62
CA ASP A 197 3.89 -3.04 -6.59
C ASP A 197 3.06 -1.85 -6.12
N PHE A 198 2.65 -1.84 -4.84
CA PHE A 198 1.90 -0.73 -4.28
C PHE A 198 2.72 0.56 -4.30
N ASN A 199 3.99 0.51 -3.88
CA ASN A 199 4.88 1.66 -3.90
C ASN A 199 5.06 2.22 -5.33
N GLU A 200 5.29 1.36 -6.32
CA GLU A 200 5.41 1.79 -7.72
C GLU A 200 4.09 2.39 -8.25
N ALA A 201 2.95 1.76 -7.96
CA ALA A 201 1.65 2.25 -8.38
C ALA A 201 1.33 3.63 -7.80
N GLN A 202 1.60 3.85 -6.51
CA GLN A 202 1.38 5.16 -5.87
C GLN A 202 2.35 6.22 -6.37
N GLN A 203 3.63 5.89 -6.54
CA GLN A 203 4.60 6.80 -7.16
C GLN A 203 4.15 7.20 -8.57
N LYS A 204 3.62 6.24 -9.35
CA LYS A 204 3.04 6.52 -10.66
C LYS A 204 1.81 7.42 -10.57
N LYS A 205 0.88 7.19 -9.63
CA LYS A 205 -0.30 8.05 -9.41
C LYS A 205 0.11 9.47 -9.03
N CYS A 206 1.12 9.63 -8.17
CA CYS A 206 1.68 10.92 -7.80
C CYS A 206 2.40 11.62 -8.97
N PHE A 207 3.08 10.86 -9.84
CA PHE A 207 3.67 11.41 -11.06
C PHE A 207 2.57 11.84 -12.03
N ASP A 208 1.61 10.96 -12.32
CA ASP A 208 0.56 11.18 -13.29
C ASP A 208 -0.35 12.37 -12.95
N SER A 209 -0.43 12.77 -11.67
CA SER A 209 -1.23 13.91 -11.19
C SER A 209 -0.49 15.26 -11.17
N LYS A 210 0.84 15.27 -11.37
CA LYS A 210 1.66 16.49 -11.35
C LYS A 210 1.99 16.96 -12.77
N SER A 211 2.26 18.25 -12.92
CA SER A 211 2.72 18.81 -14.19
C SER A 211 4.25 18.84 -14.26
N TYR A 212 4.77 18.63 -15.47
CA TYR A 212 6.19 18.58 -15.78
C TYR A 212 6.48 19.33 -17.08
N MET A 213 7.61 20.03 -17.12
CA MET A 213 8.09 20.65 -18.34
C MET A 213 8.85 19.62 -19.18
N CYS A 214 8.45 19.43 -20.44
CA CYS A 214 9.17 18.55 -21.34
C CYS A 214 10.47 19.21 -21.82
N ASN A 215 11.61 18.52 -21.67
CA ASN A 215 12.93 19.08 -22.06
C ASN A 215 13.18 19.16 -23.59
N ILE A 216 12.26 18.67 -24.43
CA ILE A 216 12.38 18.76 -25.90
C ILE A 216 11.55 19.93 -26.45
N CYS A 217 10.25 19.96 -26.12
CA CYS A 217 9.35 21.01 -26.62
C CYS A 217 9.17 22.19 -25.65
N PHE A 218 9.71 22.10 -24.43
CA PHE A 218 9.59 23.11 -23.37
C PHE A 218 8.16 23.48 -22.99
N LEU A 219 7.21 22.57 -23.25
CA LEU A 219 5.81 22.73 -22.85
C LEU A 219 5.53 21.97 -21.56
N GLU A 220 4.67 22.55 -20.73
CA GLU A 220 4.13 21.91 -19.53
C GLU A 220 3.09 20.85 -19.91
N LYS A 221 3.21 19.67 -19.30
CA LYS A 221 2.40 18.49 -19.58
C LYS A 221 2.10 17.77 -18.28
N LEU A 222 0.92 17.18 -18.19
CA LEU A 222 0.57 16.34 -17.06
C LEU A 222 1.44 15.06 -17.08
N GLY A 223 1.83 14.53 -15.92
CA GLY A 223 2.68 13.34 -15.83
C GLY A 223 2.09 12.14 -16.58
N SER A 224 0.76 12.03 -16.65
CA SER A 224 0.07 10.99 -17.43
C SER A 224 0.36 11.05 -18.95
N GLU A 225 0.80 12.20 -19.44
CA GLU A 225 1.25 12.48 -20.80
C GLU A 225 2.78 12.49 -20.95
N CYS A 226 3.51 12.12 -19.90
CA CYS A 226 4.96 12.12 -19.86
C CYS A 226 5.52 10.75 -19.51
N THR A 227 6.81 10.56 -19.84
CA THR A 227 7.63 9.45 -19.40
C THR A 227 8.74 9.98 -18.52
N HIS A 228 8.91 9.36 -17.35
CA HIS A 228 9.97 9.65 -16.41
C HIS A 228 11.04 8.54 -16.43
N PHE A 229 12.29 8.92 -16.64
CA PHE A 229 13.43 8.01 -16.61
C PHE A 229 13.99 7.90 -15.20
N LYS A 230 13.60 6.86 -14.45
CA LYS A 230 13.97 6.71 -13.03
C LYS A 230 15.49 6.73 -12.78
N ASP A 231 16.31 6.23 -13.71
CA ASP A 231 17.78 6.19 -13.52
C ASP A 231 18.45 7.56 -13.66
N CYS A 232 17.88 8.49 -14.45
CA CYS A 232 18.47 9.80 -14.72
C CYS A 232 17.57 10.99 -14.37
N GLN A 233 16.36 10.73 -13.89
CA GLN A 233 15.34 11.69 -13.47
C GLN A 233 14.82 12.65 -14.56
N HIS A 234 15.13 12.40 -15.83
CA HIS A 234 14.63 13.23 -16.94
C HIS A 234 13.18 12.91 -17.28
N VAL A 235 12.42 13.95 -17.65
CA VAL A 235 11.00 13.85 -18.02
C VAL A 235 10.78 14.42 -19.42
N TYR A 236 10.07 13.65 -20.24
CA TYR A 236 9.71 14.03 -21.60
C TYR A 236 8.24 13.76 -21.86
N CYS A 237 7.57 14.63 -22.61
CA CYS A 237 6.23 14.34 -23.05
C CYS A 237 6.27 13.17 -24.04
N ASN A 238 5.22 12.36 -23.98
CA ASN A 238 5.09 11.16 -24.80
C ASN A 238 5.22 11.54 -26.29
N ALA A 239 4.60 12.62 -26.75
CA ALA A 239 4.68 13.03 -28.16
C ALA A 239 6.14 13.22 -28.63
N CYS A 240 6.96 14.00 -27.91
CA CYS A 240 8.35 14.21 -28.29
C CYS A 240 9.19 12.94 -28.18
N LEU A 241 8.92 12.11 -27.18
CA LEU A 241 9.65 10.85 -27.00
C LEU A 241 9.35 9.88 -28.16
N LYS A 242 8.11 9.87 -28.67
CA LYS A 242 7.71 9.12 -29.86
C LYS A 242 8.54 9.51 -31.08
N ASP A 243 8.60 10.80 -31.34
CA ASP A 243 9.25 11.34 -32.53
C ASP A 243 10.74 11.05 -32.47
N TYR A 244 11.35 11.23 -31.29
CA TYR A 244 12.73 10.89 -31.03
C TYR A 244 13.03 9.41 -31.31
N TYR A 245 12.24 8.48 -30.76
CA TYR A 245 12.46 7.05 -31.00
C TYR A 245 12.15 6.61 -32.42
N THR A 246 11.20 7.28 -33.09
CA THR A 246 10.92 7.01 -34.51
C THR A 246 12.14 7.30 -35.37
N VAL A 247 12.84 8.40 -35.13
CA VAL A 247 14.10 8.75 -35.83
C VAL A 247 15.20 7.74 -35.51
N GLN A 248 15.41 7.42 -34.23
CA GLN A 248 16.43 6.44 -33.80
C GLN A 248 16.27 5.06 -34.45
N ILE A 249 15.02 4.59 -34.58
CA ILE A 249 14.70 3.29 -35.21
C ILE A 249 14.96 3.36 -36.73
N GLN A 250 14.60 4.48 -37.38
CA GLN A 250 14.86 4.68 -38.81
C GLN A 250 16.36 4.73 -39.13
N ASP A 251 17.16 5.28 -38.23
CA ASP A 251 18.62 5.36 -38.34
C ASP A 251 19.33 4.03 -38.00
N GLY A 252 18.57 2.95 -37.73
CA GLY A 252 19.09 1.61 -37.48
C GLY A 252 19.58 1.38 -36.05
N GLN A 253 19.31 2.30 -35.13
CA GLN A 253 19.73 2.22 -33.73
C GLN A 253 18.70 1.46 -32.88
N VAL A 254 18.51 0.18 -33.21
CA VAL A 254 17.47 -0.71 -32.62
C VAL A 254 17.91 -1.53 -31.41
N GLN A 255 19.19 -1.45 -31.01
CA GLN A 255 19.71 -2.26 -29.89
C GLN A 255 19.35 -1.70 -28.52
N ALA A 256 19.25 -0.38 -28.37
CA ALA A 256 18.87 0.28 -27.12
C ALA A 256 18.35 1.70 -27.39
N LEU A 257 17.15 2.00 -26.90
CA LEU A 257 16.55 3.33 -26.99
C LEU A 257 16.99 4.16 -25.78
N ASN A 258 17.85 5.16 -26.00
CA ASN A 258 18.44 5.95 -24.92
C ASN A 258 17.54 7.13 -24.50
N CYS A 259 17.81 7.68 -23.32
CA CYS A 259 17.31 8.98 -22.91
C CYS A 259 17.70 10.06 -23.95
N PRO A 260 16.81 11.00 -24.32
CA PRO A 260 17.13 12.11 -25.22
C PRO A 260 18.17 13.11 -24.68
N GLU A 261 18.47 13.10 -23.39
CA GLU A 261 19.39 14.05 -22.76
C GLU A 261 20.83 13.83 -23.28
N PRO A 262 21.52 14.89 -23.75
CA PRO A 262 22.92 14.78 -24.18
C PRO A 262 23.82 14.21 -23.08
N LYS A 263 24.66 13.22 -23.45
CA LYS A 263 25.59 12.51 -22.54
C LYS A 263 24.90 11.68 -21.45
N CYS A 264 23.59 11.49 -21.52
CA CYS A 264 22.91 10.52 -20.68
C CYS A 264 23.03 9.12 -21.27
N SER A 265 23.42 8.14 -20.44
CA SER A 265 23.52 6.73 -20.81
C SER A 265 22.36 5.89 -20.31
N SER A 266 21.30 6.52 -19.78
CA SER A 266 20.10 5.80 -19.33
C SER A 266 19.36 5.25 -20.55
N VAL A 267 18.90 4.01 -20.43
CA VAL A 267 18.18 3.28 -21.47
C VAL A 267 16.72 3.18 -21.06
N ALA A 268 15.81 3.31 -22.03
CA ALA A 268 14.39 3.11 -21.79
C ALA A 268 14.10 1.64 -21.46
N THR A 269 13.30 1.41 -20.42
CA THR A 269 12.80 0.08 -20.07
C THR A 269 11.74 -0.37 -21.08
N PRO A 270 11.55 -1.69 -21.29
CA PRO A 270 10.52 -2.19 -22.18
C PRO A 270 9.13 -1.61 -21.88
N ALA A 271 8.78 -1.44 -20.60
CA ALA A 271 7.51 -0.86 -20.18
C ALA A 271 7.32 0.61 -20.62
N GLN A 272 8.39 1.41 -20.62
CA GLN A 272 8.36 2.80 -21.11
C GLN A 272 8.12 2.89 -22.61
N VAL A 273 8.44 1.82 -23.34
CA VAL A 273 8.34 1.76 -24.80
C VAL A 273 7.04 1.11 -25.27
N THR A 274 6.55 0.08 -24.57
CA THR A 274 5.36 -0.69 -24.95
C THR A 274 4.04 -0.02 -24.56
N HIS A 275 3.99 0.76 -23.48
CA HIS A 275 2.71 1.11 -22.85
C HIS A 275 1.95 2.28 -23.51
N LYS A 276 2.56 3.00 -24.45
CA LYS A 276 1.87 4.16 -25.06
C LYS A 276 2.16 4.34 -26.56
N GLN A 277 3.21 3.73 -27.12
CA GLN A 277 3.75 4.20 -28.40
C GLN A 277 4.56 3.16 -29.18
N CYS A 278 3.89 2.22 -29.86
CA CYS A 278 4.28 1.71 -31.17
C CYS A 278 3.61 0.35 -31.42
N SER A 279 2.63 0.31 -32.30
CA SER A 279 2.27 -0.93 -33.01
C SER A 279 3.44 -1.49 -33.85
N LEU A 280 4.50 -0.69 -34.11
CA LEU A 280 5.72 -1.13 -34.79
C LEU A 280 6.67 -1.98 -33.91
N PHE A 281 6.58 -1.91 -32.58
CA PHE A 281 7.51 -2.63 -31.69
C PHE A 281 7.32 -4.15 -31.77
N LEU A 282 6.08 -4.60 -32.00
CA LEU A 282 5.75 -6.01 -32.22
C LEU A 282 6.42 -6.61 -33.47
N CYS A 283 6.77 -5.78 -34.46
CA CYS A 283 7.36 -6.30 -35.71
C CYS A 283 8.89 -6.38 -35.66
N VAL A 284 9.55 -5.48 -34.92
CA VAL A 284 11.01 -5.36 -34.90
C VAL A 284 11.65 -6.15 -33.75
N CYS A 285 11.05 -6.12 -32.55
CA CYS A 285 11.60 -6.86 -31.41
C CYS A 285 11.37 -8.38 -31.50
N VAL A 286 10.25 -8.84 -32.07
CA VAL A 286 10.02 -10.30 -32.23
C VAL A 286 11.04 -10.91 -33.19
N HIS A 287 11.45 -10.18 -34.24
CA HIS A 287 12.50 -10.65 -35.15
C HIS A 287 13.89 -10.63 -34.50
N SER A 288 14.27 -9.58 -33.76
CA SER A 288 15.59 -9.52 -33.11
C SER A 288 15.72 -10.42 -31.87
N LEU A 289 14.67 -10.61 -31.06
CA LEU A 289 14.68 -11.56 -29.93
C LEU A 289 14.66 -13.01 -30.39
N MET A 290 13.93 -13.35 -31.46
CA MET A 290 13.96 -14.73 -32.00
C MET A 290 15.30 -15.08 -32.68
N VAL A 291 15.96 -14.12 -33.34
CA VAL A 291 17.30 -14.36 -33.91
C VAL A 291 18.35 -14.60 -32.82
N TYR A 292 18.21 -13.97 -31.65
CA TYR A 292 19.10 -14.18 -30.51
C TYR A 292 18.85 -15.51 -29.77
N LEU A 293 17.59 -15.96 -29.66
CA LEU A 293 17.23 -17.24 -29.03
C LEU A 293 17.50 -18.47 -29.91
N TYR A 294 17.64 -18.31 -31.24
CA TYR A 294 18.01 -19.39 -32.17
C TYR A 294 19.50 -19.40 -32.56
N SER A 295 20.31 -18.50 -32.00
CA SER A 295 21.77 -18.45 -32.23
C SER A 295 22.60 -18.77 -30.96
N MET A 296 21.97 -19.34 -29.93
CA MET A 296 22.60 -20.06 -28.83
C MET A 296 22.10 -21.51 -28.81
#